data_AF-A0AAV2RBT4-F1
#
_entry.id   AF-A0AAV2RBT4-F1
#
_cell.length_a   1.000
_cell.length_b   1.000
_cell.length_c   1.000
_cell.angle_alpha   90.00
_cell.angle_beta   90.00
_cell.angle_gamma   90.00
#
_symmetry.space_group_name_H-M   'P 1'
#
loop_
_entity.id
_entity.type
_entity.pdbx_description
1 polymer ?
#
loop_
_entity_poly.entity_id
_entity_poly.type
_entity_poly.pdbx_seq_one_letter_code
_entity_poly.pdbx_strand_id
1 'polypeptide(L)'
;GRLTDSKSGRRGNTEMLDMIRYGAQKVLKMTEEDITEEGLDTILEKGEKRTAELSTKLESQGETQLKAFSFDNEYNYFNFEGQDFKGIRKGEIIEEMWIDLPKRECKNYFNAELEMTKITKGIRANQRDDETDNMSLAKRYEKKRRST
;
A
#
# COMPACT_ATOMS: atom_id res chain seq x y z
N GLY A 1 -2.85 -15.84 14.47
CA GLY A 1 -4.13 -15.15 14.24
C GLY A 1 -3.93 -13.67 14.49
N ARG A 2 -4.29 -12.83 13.52
CA ARG A 2 -4.38 -11.39 13.72
C ARG A 2 -5.52 -10.87 12.83
N LEU A 3 -6.69 -10.72 13.45
CA LEU A 3 -7.93 -10.18 12.87
C LEU A 3 -7.98 -8.66 13.05
N THR A 4 -6.88 -7.95 12.80
CA THR A 4 -6.84 -6.49 12.98
C THR A 4 -5.98 -5.85 11.90
N ASP A 5 -6.62 -5.48 10.79
CA ASP A 5 -6.45 -4.13 10.19
C ASP A 5 -7.40 -3.82 9.00
N SER A 6 -8.03 -4.82 8.38
CA SER A 6 -8.70 -4.59 7.08
C SER A 6 -10.09 -3.91 7.14
N LYS A 7 -10.58 -3.51 8.32
CA LYS A 7 -11.92 -2.91 8.49
C LYS A 7 -11.93 -1.50 9.09
N SER A 8 -10.78 -0.91 9.43
CA SER A 8 -10.74 0.46 9.99
C SER A 8 -11.04 1.54 8.94
N GLY A 9 -10.75 1.28 7.66
CA GLY A 9 -10.88 2.26 6.57
C GLY A 9 -12.11 2.13 5.66
N ARG A 10 -12.95 1.11 5.84
CA ARG A 10 -14.10 0.84 4.94
C ARG A 10 -15.37 0.64 5.75
N ARG A 11 -15.75 1.68 6.50
CA ARG A 11 -17.14 1.84 6.93
C ARG A 11 -18.01 1.88 5.67
N GLY A 12 -19.14 1.18 5.67
CA GLY A 12 -20.05 1.22 4.52
C GLY A 12 -20.48 2.66 4.23
N ASN A 13 -20.66 3.04 2.97
CA ASN A 13 -21.09 4.40 2.61
C ASN A 13 -22.37 4.82 3.35
N THR A 14 -23.25 3.86 3.66
CA THR A 14 -24.47 4.06 4.45
C THR A 14 -24.20 4.38 5.92
N GLU A 15 -23.28 3.67 6.58
CA GLU A 15 -22.87 3.94 7.98
C GLU A 15 -22.24 5.31 8.11
N MET A 16 -21.41 5.70 7.12
CA MET A 16 -20.82 7.03 7.08
C MET A 16 -21.89 8.12 6.93
N LEU A 17 -22.90 7.90 6.09
CA LEU A 17 -24.02 8.84 5.93
C LEU A 17 -24.86 8.96 7.20
N ASP A 18 -25.12 7.86 7.89
CA ASP A 18 -25.87 7.88 9.15
C ASP A 18 -25.10 8.59 10.27
N MET A 19 -23.77 8.42 10.31
CA MET A 19 -22.90 9.17 11.22
C MET A 19 -22.96 10.69 10.96
N ILE A 20 -22.99 11.11 9.69
CA ILE A 20 -23.10 12.53 9.31
C ILE A 20 -24.49 13.08 9.65
N ARG A 21 -25.55 12.31 9.43
CA ARG A 21 -26.94 12.73 9.73
C ARG A 21 -27.19 12.83 11.22
N TYR A 22 -26.57 11.96 12.02
CA TYR A 22 -26.70 11.95 13.46
C TYR A 22 -26.18 13.27 14.04
N GLY A 23 -27.08 14.05 14.65
CA GLY A 23 -26.77 15.36 15.23
C GLY A 23 -26.92 16.54 14.28
N ALA A 24 -26.86 16.36 12.95
CA ALA A 24 -27.01 17.47 12.00
C ALA A 24 -28.38 18.17 12.10
N GLN A 25 -29.47 17.39 12.21
CA GLN A 25 -30.81 17.96 12.41
C GLN A 25 -30.96 18.69 13.75
N LYS A 26 -30.22 18.26 14.79
CA LYS A 26 -30.24 18.89 16.11
C LYS A 26 -29.51 20.24 16.05
N VAL A 27 -28.32 20.27 15.47
CA VAL A 27 -27.53 21.49 15.27
C VAL A 27 -28.28 22.51 14.42
N LEU A 28 -28.99 22.07 13.37
CA LEU A 28 -29.80 22.98 12.54
C LEU A 28 -31.04 23.55 13.25
N LYS A 29 -31.54 22.88 14.29
CA LYS A 29 -32.71 23.32 15.08
C LYS A 29 -32.32 24.12 16.32
N MET A 30 -31.06 24.05 16.75
CA MET A 30 -30.55 24.76 17.90
C MET A 30 -30.50 26.26 17.60
N THR A 31 -31.20 27.05 18.39
CA THR A 31 -30.97 28.49 18.54
C THR A 31 -29.94 28.68 19.66
N GLU A 32 -29.17 29.77 19.63
CA GLU A 32 -27.91 29.99 20.38
C GLU A 32 -27.95 29.78 21.92
N GLU A 33 -29.13 29.60 22.52
CA GLU A 33 -29.35 29.47 23.97
C GLU A 33 -29.39 28.02 24.51
N ASP A 34 -29.20 26.98 23.69
CA ASP A 34 -29.24 25.58 24.16
C ASP A 34 -28.00 25.13 24.98
N ILE A 35 -26.97 25.98 25.09
CA ILE A 35 -25.80 25.75 25.95
C ILE A 35 -26.08 26.42 27.29
N THR A 36 -26.95 25.79 28.09
CA THR A 36 -27.21 26.22 29.46
C THR A 36 -25.98 25.99 30.34
N GLU A 37 -25.74 26.88 31.31
CA GLU A 37 -24.80 26.67 32.44
C GLU A 37 -25.32 25.56 33.36
N GLU A 38 -25.43 24.33 32.86
CA GLU A 38 -25.63 23.17 33.72
C GLU A 38 -24.41 23.07 34.64
N GLY A 39 -24.66 22.99 35.95
CA GLY A 39 -23.60 22.77 36.93
C GLY A 39 -22.85 21.48 36.64
N LEU A 40 -21.55 21.46 36.96
CA LEU A 40 -20.66 20.31 36.75
C LEU A 40 -21.23 19.01 37.34
N ASP A 41 -21.88 19.08 38.50
CA ASP A 41 -22.46 17.92 39.17
C ASP A 41 -23.62 17.30 38.38
N THR A 42 -24.45 18.13 37.73
CA THR A 42 -25.55 17.65 36.87
C THR A 42 -25.03 16.95 35.62
N ILE A 43 -23.92 17.45 35.05
CA ILE A 43 -23.27 16.84 33.89
C ILE A 43 -22.68 15.48 34.26
N LEU A 44 -22.03 15.38 35.43
CA LEU A 44 -21.49 14.12 35.94
C LEU A 44 -22.59 13.09 36.17
N GLU A 45 -23.68 13.46 36.84
CA GLU A 45 -24.82 12.56 37.07
C GLU A 45 -25.44 12.05 35.76
N LYS A 46 -25.61 12.93 34.76
CA LYS A 46 -26.09 12.52 33.42
C LYS A 46 -25.10 11.62 32.70
N GLY A 47 -23.80 11.86 32.86
CA GLY A 47 -22.72 11.05 32.29
C GLY A 47 -22.71 9.63 32.85
N GLU A 48 -22.82 9.50 34.17
CA GLU A 48 -22.91 8.20 34.86
C GLU A 48 -24.14 7.41 34.41
N LYS A 49 -25.31 8.05 34.38
CA LYS A 49 -26.57 7.42 33.92
C LYS A 49 -26.45 6.90 32.47
N ARG A 50 -26.00 7.72 31.53
CA ARG A 50 -25.84 7.31 30.12
C ARG A 50 -24.82 6.19 29.94
N THR A 51 -23.75 6.19 30.73
CA THR A 51 -22.72 5.14 30.66
C THR A 51 -23.26 3.81 31.19
N ALA A 52 -24.03 3.83 32.28
CA ALA A 52 -24.69 2.64 32.81
C ALA A 52 -25.72 2.06 31.82
N GLU A 53 -26.55 2.92 31.22
CA GLU A 53 -27.48 2.53 30.15
C GLU A 53 -26.76 1.92 28.94
N LEU A 54 -25.61 2.49 28.54
CA LEU A 54 -24.82 1.96 27.43
C LEU A 54 -24.21 0.60 27.77
N SER A 55 -23.68 0.42 28.99
CA SER A 55 -23.12 -0.88 29.43
C SER A 55 -24.16 -1.99 29.38
N THR A 56 -25.34 -1.74 29.96
CA THR A 56 -26.45 -2.72 29.96
C THR A 56 -26.92 -3.06 28.55
N LYS A 57 -26.94 -2.08 27.63
CA LYS A 57 -27.25 -2.30 26.22
C LYS A 57 -26.19 -3.16 25.51
N LEU A 58 -24.91 -2.95 25.80
CA LEU A 58 -23.82 -3.75 25.21
C LEU A 58 -23.82 -5.19 25.76
N GLU A 59 -24.06 -5.37 27.05
CA GLU A 59 -24.17 -6.69 27.69
C GLU A 59 -25.33 -7.50 27.11
N SER A 60 -26.51 -6.88 26.96
CA SER A 60 -27.68 -7.54 26.39
C SER A 60 -27.52 -7.90 24.91
N GLN A 61 -26.86 -7.05 24.12
CA GLN A 61 -26.60 -7.30 22.69
C GLN A 61 -25.45 -8.27 22.44
N GLY A 62 -24.48 -8.35 23.36
CA GLY A 62 -23.27 -9.16 23.22
C GLY A 62 -23.53 -10.66 23.09
N GLU A 63 -24.48 -11.22 23.84
CA GLU A 63 -24.74 -12.67 23.79
C GLU A 63 -25.70 -13.08 22.67
N THR A 64 -26.71 -12.26 22.38
CA THR A 64 -27.78 -12.62 21.44
C THR A 64 -27.32 -12.50 19.98
N GLN A 65 -26.56 -11.46 19.64
CA GLN A 65 -26.03 -11.29 18.29
C GLN A 65 -24.87 -12.27 17.98
N LEU A 66 -24.04 -12.62 18.97
CA LEU A 66 -23.03 -13.68 18.79
C LEU A 66 -23.66 -15.07 18.62
N LYS A 67 -24.76 -15.39 19.32
CA LYS A 67 -25.45 -16.68 19.16
C LYS A 67 -26.10 -16.83 17.77
N ALA A 68 -26.55 -15.73 17.17
CA ALA A 68 -27.03 -15.72 15.78
C ALA A 68 -25.89 -15.80 14.74
N PHE A 69 -24.64 -15.61 15.16
CA PHE A 69 -23.45 -15.83 14.33
C PHE A 69 -23.05 -17.32 14.39
N SER A 70 -23.89 -18.17 13.80
CA SER A 70 -23.51 -19.55 13.50
C SER A 70 -22.90 -19.61 12.10
N PHE A 71 -21.72 -20.22 11.97
CA PHE A 71 -21.24 -20.72 10.68
C PHE A 71 -22.05 -21.98 10.33
N ASP A 72 -23.32 -21.82 9.97
CA ASP A 72 -24.18 -22.94 9.54
C ASP A 72 -23.85 -23.41 8.11
N ASN A 73 -22.85 -22.78 7.48
CA ASN A 73 -22.14 -23.40 6.38
C ASN A 73 -21.22 -24.46 7.00
N GLU A 74 -21.70 -25.70 7.04
CA GLU A 74 -20.86 -26.89 7.06
C GLU A 74 -19.56 -26.58 6.31
N TYR A 75 -18.40 -26.80 6.94
CA TYR A 75 -17.05 -26.52 6.43
C TYR A 75 -16.82 -27.13 5.04
N ASN A 76 -17.43 -26.56 4.01
CA ASN A 76 -17.29 -26.94 2.63
C ASN A 76 -16.15 -26.09 2.12
N TYR A 77 -14.94 -26.66 2.17
CA TYR A 77 -13.69 -26.07 1.64
C TYR A 77 -13.80 -25.54 0.21
N PHE A 78 -14.84 -25.97 -0.51
CA PHE A 78 -15.11 -25.64 -1.89
C PHE A 78 -16.21 -24.58 -2.07
N ASN A 79 -16.83 -24.05 -1.01
CA ASN A 79 -17.82 -22.97 -1.10
C ASN A 79 -17.18 -21.65 -0.64
N PHE A 80 -16.98 -20.71 -1.56
CA PHE A 80 -16.44 -19.37 -1.27
C PHE A 80 -17.37 -18.31 -1.87
N GLU A 81 -17.71 -17.27 -1.10
CA GLU A 81 -18.65 -16.19 -1.51
C GLU A 81 -20.02 -16.68 -2.04
N GLY A 82 -20.46 -17.89 -1.67
CA GLY A 82 -21.73 -18.47 -2.13
C GLY A 82 -21.65 -19.21 -3.46
N GLN A 83 -20.45 -19.39 -4.03
CA GLN A 83 -20.22 -20.22 -5.22
C GLN A 83 -19.52 -21.54 -4.84
N ASP A 84 -19.93 -22.65 -5.46
CA ASP A 84 -19.30 -23.98 -5.30
C ASP A 84 -18.21 -24.20 -6.36
N PHE A 85 -16.99 -24.41 -5.91
CA PHE A 85 -15.79 -24.56 -6.72
C PHE A 85 -15.42 -26.02 -7.01
N LYS A 86 -16.21 -27.02 -6.58
CA LYS A 86 -15.92 -28.46 -6.86
C LYS A 86 -15.87 -28.79 -8.35
N GLY A 87 -16.68 -28.11 -9.17
CA GLY A 87 -16.83 -28.41 -10.60
C GLY A 87 -16.07 -27.47 -11.53
N ILE A 88 -15.48 -26.39 -11.02
CA ILE A 88 -14.87 -25.37 -11.87
C ILE A 88 -13.45 -25.80 -12.23
N ARG A 89 -13.18 -25.97 -13.53
CA ARG A 89 -11.83 -26.27 -14.02
C ARG A 89 -10.93 -25.07 -13.71
N LYS A 90 -9.78 -25.32 -13.10
CA LYS A 90 -8.79 -24.28 -12.70
C LYS A 90 -8.50 -23.21 -13.76
N GLY A 91 -8.62 -23.52 -15.06
CA GLY A 91 -8.39 -22.56 -16.14
C GLY A 91 -9.46 -21.46 -16.25
N GLU A 92 -10.73 -21.76 -15.98
CA GLU A 92 -11.85 -20.88 -16.31
C GLU A 92 -11.94 -19.66 -15.38
N ILE A 93 -11.66 -19.85 -14.09
CA ILE A 93 -11.63 -18.77 -13.08
C ILE A 93 -10.38 -17.90 -13.22
N ILE A 94 -9.26 -18.54 -13.55
CA ILE A 94 -8.00 -17.84 -13.73
C ILE A 94 -8.09 -16.99 -15.00
N GLU A 95 -8.73 -17.46 -16.08
CA GLU A 95 -8.82 -16.69 -17.33
C GLU A 95 -9.77 -15.47 -17.23
N GLU A 96 -10.88 -15.57 -16.49
CA GLU A 96 -11.81 -14.43 -16.32
C GLU A 96 -11.34 -13.38 -15.28
N MET A 97 -10.57 -13.76 -14.26
CA MET A 97 -10.15 -12.87 -13.17
C MET A 97 -8.73 -12.31 -13.35
N TRP A 98 -7.97 -12.78 -14.35
CA TRP A 98 -6.54 -12.44 -14.48
C TRP A 98 -6.31 -11.20 -15.35
N ILE A 99 -6.12 -10.06 -14.69
CA ILE A 99 -5.56 -8.87 -15.32
C ILE A 99 -4.08 -9.15 -15.59
N ASP A 100 -3.71 -9.30 -16.86
CA ASP A 100 -2.35 -9.64 -17.27
C ASP A 100 -1.36 -8.53 -16.85
N LEU A 101 -0.59 -8.78 -15.79
CA LEU A 101 0.45 -7.84 -15.36
C LEU A 101 1.57 -7.81 -16.40
N PRO A 102 2.10 -6.62 -16.76
CA PRO A 102 3.22 -6.52 -17.68
C PRO A 102 4.41 -7.34 -17.16
N LYS A 103 4.99 -8.18 -18.03
CA LYS A 103 6.13 -9.04 -17.70
C LYS A 103 7.25 -8.17 -17.12
N ARG A 104 7.66 -8.48 -15.89
CA ARG A 104 8.79 -7.82 -15.24
C ARG A 104 10.06 -8.16 -16.04
N GLU A 105 10.66 -7.16 -16.67
CA GLU A 105 11.98 -7.30 -17.28
C GLU A 105 13.06 -7.22 -16.19
N CYS A 106 13.87 -8.27 -16.07
CA CYS A 106 15.11 -8.18 -15.29
C CYS A 106 16.09 -7.31 -16.08
N LYS A 107 16.51 -6.17 -15.51
CA LYS A 107 17.64 -5.40 -16.04
C LYS A 107 18.91 -6.26 -15.93
N ASN A 108 19.39 -6.75 -17.06
CA ASN A 108 20.65 -7.51 -17.14
C ASN A 108 21.84 -6.54 -16.99
N TYR A 109 22.31 -6.35 -15.76
CA TYR A 109 23.50 -5.54 -15.45
C TYR A 109 24.79 -6.06 -16.14
N PHE A 110 24.81 -7.33 -16.55
CA PHE A 110 25.98 -7.97 -17.16
C PHE A 110 26.36 -7.37 -18.53
N ASN A 111 25.37 -7.01 -19.36
CA ASN A 111 25.64 -6.43 -20.68
C ASN A 111 26.13 -4.97 -20.57
N ALA A 112 25.55 -4.20 -19.64
CA ALA A 112 25.93 -2.80 -19.42
C ALA A 112 27.39 -2.68 -18.94
N GLU A 113 27.84 -3.58 -18.06
CA GLU A 113 29.23 -3.60 -17.59
C GLU A 113 30.22 -4.04 -18.68
N LEU A 114 29.83 -4.98 -19.53
CA LEU A 114 30.63 -5.39 -20.68
C LEU A 114 30.80 -4.26 -21.70
N GLU A 115 29.78 -3.41 -21.90
CA GLU A 115 29.88 -2.25 -22.79
C GLU A 115 30.77 -1.14 -22.20
N MET A 116 30.60 -0.82 -20.91
CA MET A 116 31.45 0.17 -20.23
C MET A 116 32.92 -0.25 -20.21
N THR A 117 33.22 -1.55 -20.05
CA THR A 117 34.59 -2.07 -20.11
C THR A 117 35.18 -2.06 -21.54
N LYS A 118 34.37 -2.28 -22.58
CA LYS A 118 34.81 -2.14 -23.99
C LYS A 118 35.13 -0.68 -24.34
N ILE A 119 34.28 0.26 -23.94
CA ILE A 119 34.48 1.70 -24.18
C ILE A 119 35.75 2.18 -23.47
N THR A 120 35.94 1.82 -22.19
CA THR A 120 37.13 2.24 -21.43
C THR A 120 38.43 1.62 -21.92
N LYS A 121 38.42 0.39 -22.44
CA LYS A 121 39.60 -0.22 -23.09
C LYS A 121 39.92 0.43 -24.44
N GLY A 122 38.91 0.82 -25.22
CA GLY A 122 39.09 1.57 -26.47
C GLY A 122 39.72 2.96 -26.23
N ILE A 123 39.26 3.68 -25.21
CA ILE A 123 39.84 4.98 -24.82
C ILE A 123 41.31 4.83 -24.40
N ARG A 124 41.64 3.78 -23.64
CA ARG A 124 43.03 3.47 -23.23
C ARG A 124 43.95 3.06 -24.37
N ALA A 125 43.41 2.57 -25.49
CA ALA A 125 44.21 2.27 -26.67
C ALA A 125 44.62 3.58 -27.37
N ASN A 126 43.67 4.49 -27.59
CA ASN A 126 43.92 5.77 -28.26
C ASN A 126 44.84 6.71 -27.48
N GLN A 127 44.90 6.62 -26.15
CA GLN A 127 45.81 7.42 -25.32
C GLN A 127 47.28 6.92 -25.35
N ARG A 128 47.55 5.69 -25.82
CA ARG A 128 48.92 5.14 -25.85
C ARG A 128 49.73 5.55 -27.07
N ASP A 129 49.07 6.04 -28.12
CA ASP A 129 49.75 6.39 -29.38
C ASP A 129 50.32 7.83 -29.36
N ASP A 130 49.78 8.71 -28.52
CA ASP A 130 50.22 10.12 -28.41
C ASP A 130 51.62 10.26 -27.75
N GLU A 131 51.96 9.41 -26.76
CA GLU A 131 53.27 9.47 -26.08
C GLU A 131 54.39 8.90 -26.97
N THR A 132 54.10 7.86 -27.74
CA THR A 132 55.08 7.23 -28.63
C THR A 132 55.43 8.11 -29.83
N ASP A 133 54.44 8.85 -30.35
CA ASP A 133 54.65 9.77 -31.46
C ASP A 133 55.44 11.02 -31.05
N ASN A 134 55.22 11.53 -29.84
CA ASN A 134 56.01 12.63 -29.29
C ASN A 134 57.47 12.25 -29.02
N MET A 135 57.72 11.03 -28.52
CA MET A 135 59.08 10.48 -28.37
C MET A 135 59.78 10.24 -29.71
N SER A 136 59.03 9.84 -30.74
CA SER A 136 59.50 9.68 -32.12
C SER A 136 59.92 11.03 -32.74
N LEU A 137 59.11 12.08 -32.56
CA LEU A 137 59.42 13.42 -33.02
C LEU A 137 60.67 14.00 -32.33
N ALA A 138 60.79 13.80 -31.01
CA ALA A 138 61.96 14.25 -30.24
C ALA A 138 63.26 13.58 -30.73
N LYS A 139 63.24 12.27 -30.98
CA LYS A 139 64.39 11.53 -31.54
C LYS A 139 64.77 12.03 -32.94
N ARG A 140 63.80 12.38 -33.79
CA ARG A 140 64.07 13.00 -35.11
C ARG A 140 64.70 14.39 -34.96
N TYR A 141 64.24 15.19 -34.01
CA TYR A 141 64.78 16.52 -33.74
C TYR A 141 66.23 16.46 -33.25
N GLU A 142 66.56 15.55 -32.34
CA GLU A 142 67.95 15.31 -31.90
C GLU A 142 68.85 14.83 -33.04
N LYS A 143 68.36 13.91 -33.89
CA LYS A 143 69.12 13.41 -35.05
C LYS A 143 69.46 14.52 -36.04
N LYS A 144 68.53 15.45 -36.30
CA LYS A 144 68.76 16.60 -37.19
C LYS A 144 69.71 17.62 -36.58
N ARG A 145 69.67 17.82 -35.27
CA ARG A 145 70.58 18.71 -34.53
C ARG A 145 72.02 18.19 -34.48
N ARG A 146 72.21 16.87 -34.55
CA ARG A 146 73.55 16.23 -34.62
C ARG A 146 74.17 16.21 -36.02
N SER A 147 73.39 16.49 -37.08
CA SER A 147 73.88 16.47 -38.47
C SER A 147 74.24 17.85 -39.02
N THR A 148 74.22 18.89 -38.19
CA THR A 148 74.66 20.27 -38.47
C THR A 148 75.85 20.59 -37.58
#